data_AF-A0A841T826-F1
#
_entry.id   AF-A0A841T826-F1
#
_cell.length_a   1.000
_cell.length_b   1.000
_cell.length_c   1.000
_cell.angle_alpha   90.00
_cell.angle_beta   90.00
_cell.angle_gamma   90.00
#
_symmetry.space_group_name_H-M   'P 1'
#
loop_
_entity.id
_entity.type
_entity.pdbx_description
1 polymer ?
#
loop_
_entity_poly.entity_id
_entity_poly.type
_entity_poly.pdbx_seq_one_letter_code
_entity_poly.pdbx_strand_id
1 'polypeptide(L)'
;MKQVRFRDDEHERFYVQMMDERKCNDGYHRALFYTLGISRETRSHIRDLYDFANGGIKPEGLSAPWQTGSSTRVCRLAFNLWNGWTEAGGEHHSTPHELFDCSYAPYFFEAIRLRYPEYCRSHERTFKRLAEQTR
;
A
#
# COMPACT_ATOMS: atom_id res chain seq x y z
N MET A 1 -2.22 10.05 -16.94
CA MET A 1 -2.00 9.04 -15.88
C MET A 1 -3.34 8.40 -15.56
N LYS A 2 -3.43 7.07 -15.46
CA LYS A 2 -4.68 6.40 -15.07
C LYS A 2 -5.04 6.82 -13.63
N GLN A 3 -6.29 7.20 -13.41
CA GLN A 3 -6.81 7.59 -12.09
C GLN A 3 -6.50 6.47 -11.08
N VAL A 4 -5.96 6.84 -9.92
CA VAL A 4 -5.67 5.90 -8.83
C VAL A 4 -7.00 5.35 -8.33
N ARG A 5 -7.11 4.02 -8.19
CA ARG A 5 -8.34 3.37 -7.75
C ARG A 5 -8.38 3.27 -6.23
N PHE A 6 -9.04 4.19 -5.55
CA PHE A 6 -9.23 4.10 -4.10
C PHE A 6 -10.35 3.13 -3.71
N ARG A 7 -10.36 2.73 -2.43
CA ARG A 7 -11.37 1.82 -1.87
C ARG A 7 -12.69 2.54 -1.61
N ASP A 8 -12.59 3.75 -1.09
CA ASP A 8 -13.67 4.66 -0.75
C ASP A 8 -13.09 6.09 -0.68
N ASP A 9 -13.97 7.08 -0.53
CA ASP A 9 -13.59 8.50 -0.46
C ASP A 9 -12.66 8.79 0.72
N GLU A 10 -12.76 8.02 1.80
CA GLU A 10 -11.95 8.26 2.97
C GLU A 10 -10.51 7.75 2.79
N HIS A 11 -10.32 6.68 2.03
CA HIS A 11 -9.01 6.22 1.58
C HIS A 11 -8.34 7.29 0.70
N GLU A 12 -9.07 7.85 -0.27
CA GLU A 12 -8.55 8.94 -1.11
C GLU A 12 -8.17 10.18 -0.29
N ARG A 13 -9.07 10.63 0.59
CA ARG A 13 -8.84 11.79 1.45
C ARG A 13 -7.60 11.62 2.33
N PHE A 14 -7.46 10.45 2.95
CA PHE A 14 -6.28 10.14 3.76
C PHE A 14 -4.99 10.18 2.93
N TYR A 15 -5.00 9.53 1.76
CA TYR A 15 -3.84 9.50 0.88
C TYR A 15 -3.39 10.91 0.49
N VAL A 16 -4.32 11.75 0.04
CA VAL A 16 -4.02 13.14 -0.34
C VAL A 16 -3.44 13.93 0.84
N GLN A 17 -4.06 13.80 2.02
CA GLN A 17 -3.59 14.47 3.23
C GLN A 17 -2.16 14.07 3.61
N MET A 18 -1.83 12.77 3.59
CA MET A 18 -0.49 12.30 3.98
C MET A 18 0.58 12.74 2.99
N MET A 19 0.25 12.76 1.69
CA MET A 19 1.16 13.24 0.65
C MET A 19 1.43 14.75 0.77
N ASP A 20 0.43 15.54 1.12
CA ASP A 20 0.56 16.98 1.37
C ASP A 20 1.40 17.27 2.64
N GLU A 21 1.11 16.58 3.75
CA GLU A 21 1.84 16.73 5.01
C GLU A 21 3.33 16.43 4.84
N ARG A 22 3.68 15.40 4.06
CA ARG A 22 5.07 15.02 3.80
C ARG A 22 5.75 15.86 2.74
N LYS A 23 5.00 16.61 1.92
CA LYS A 23 5.51 17.37 0.77
C LYS A 23 6.46 16.54 -0.12
N CYS A 24 6.19 15.23 -0.22
CA CYS A 24 7.01 14.26 -0.94
C CYS A 24 6.14 13.48 -1.90
N ASN A 25 6.65 13.16 -3.11
CA ASN A 25 5.89 12.50 -4.17
C ASN A 25 6.64 11.29 -4.78
N ASP A 26 7.56 10.69 -4.04
CA ASP A 26 8.29 9.51 -4.50
C ASP A 26 7.42 8.23 -4.46
N GLY A 27 7.88 7.18 -5.16
CA GLY A 27 7.15 5.91 -5.24
C GLY A 27 7.01 5.18 -3.88
N TYR A 28 7.89 5.46 -2.92
CA TYR A 28 7.89 4.82 -1.61
C TYR A 28 6.76 5.36 -0.73
N HIS A 29 6.67 6.68 -0.58
CA HIS A 29 5.63 7.35 0.17
C HIS A 29 4.26 7.14 -0.48
N ARG A 30 4.20 7.20 -1.81
CA ARG A 30 2.96 6.91 -2.56
C ARG A 30 2.44 5.52 -2.25
N ALA A 31 3.29 4.50 -2.34
CA ALA A 31 2.88 3.13 -2.06
C ALA A 31 2.54 2.93 -0.58
N LEU A 32 3.33 3.48 0.34
CA LEU A 32 3.14 3.35 1.77
C LEU A 32 1.80 3.96 2.22
N PHE A 33 1.57 5.25 1.96
CA PHE A 33 0.36 5.94 2.43
C PHE A 33 -0.89 5.49 1.70
N TYR A 34 -0.78 5.09 0.44
CA TYR A 34 -1.90 4.45 -0.24
C TYR A 34 -2.25 3.13 0.44
N THR A 35 -1.28 2.26 0.69
CA THR A 35 -1.55 0.94 1.32
C THR A 35 -2.13 1.11 2.72
N LEU A 36 -1.51 1.94 3.57
CA LEU A 36 -2.01 2.25 4.91
C LEU A 36 -3.35 3.00 4.91
N GLY A 37 -3.74 3.61 3.79
CA GLY A 37 -5.03 4.27 3.64
C GLY A 37 -6.22 3.32 3.45
N ILE A 38 -5.98 2.05 3.11
CA ILE A 38 -7.04 1.08 2.78
C ILE A 38 -7.93 0.75 3.99
N SER A 39 -7.30 0.54 5.16
CA SER A 39 -7.98 0.17 6.41
C SER A 39 -8.31 1.40 7.24
N ARG A 40 -9.43 1.36 7.97
CA ARG A 40 -9.82 2.43 8.90
C ARG A 40 -8.87 2.48 10.10
N GLU A 41 -8.49 1.31 10.59
CA GLU A 41 -7.62 1.11 11.75
C GLU A 41 -6.25 1.74 11.47
N THR A 42 -5.62 1.40 10.35
CA THR A 42 -4.30 1.94 9.98
C THR A 42 -4.32 3.45 9.77
N ARG A 43 -5.41 4.01 9.22
CA ARG A 43 -5.59 5.47 9.11
C ARG A 43 -5.68 6.15 10.48
N SER A 44 -6.45 5.56 11.39
CA SER A 44 -6.66 6.10 12.75
C SER A 44 -5.39 6.03 13.60
N HIS A 45 -4.48 5.12 13.25
CA HIS A 45 -3.24 4.84 13.98
C HIS A 45 -1.97 5.11 13.17
N ILE A 46 -2.01 6.03 12.19
CA ILE A 46 -0.88 6.28 11.28
C ILE A 46 0.42 6.69 12.02
N ARG A 47 0.31 7.38 13.16
CA ARG A 47 1.45 7.78 13.99
C ARG A 47 2.12 6.60 14.72
N ASP A 48 1.43 5.47 14.84
CA ASP A 48 2.01 4.23 15.36
C ASP A 48 2.80 3.50 14.29
N LEU A 49 2.52 3.77 13.01
CA LEU A 49 3.06 3.06 11.84
C LEU A 49 4.12 3.84 11.07
N TYR A 50 4.16 5.17 11.22
CA TYR A 50 5.11 6.04 10.52
C TYR A 50 5.62 7.16 11.43
N ASP A 51 6.93 7.37 11.42
CA ASP A 51 7.59 8.46 12.12
C ASP A 51 7.58 9.72 11.24
N PHE A 52 6.69 10.66 11.56
CA PHE A 52 6.59 11.92 10.84
C PHE A 52 7.74 12.89 11.15
N ALA A 53 8.46 12.72 12.27
CA ALA A 53 9.58 13.59 12.62
C ALA A 53 10.85 13.21 11.84
N ASN A 54 11.21 11.94 11.84
CA ASN A 54 12.44 11.46 11.20
C ASN A 54 12.22 10.88 9.79
N GLY A 55 10.99 10.51 9.46
CA GLY A 55 10.66 9.86 8.19
C GLY A 55 11.05 8.39 8.19
N GLY A 56 10.06 7.50 8.33
CA GLY A 56 10.29 6.08 8.25
C GLY A 56 9.14 5.26 8.80
N ILE A 57 9.10 3.98 8.43
CA ILE A 57 8.15 3.03 9.01
C ILE A 57 8.49 2.76 10.48
N LYS A 58 7.46 2.45 11.27
CA LYS A 58 7.58 2.03 12.67
C LYS A 58 7.08 0.58 12.80
N PRO A 59 7.97 -0.41 12.63
CA PRO A 59 7.61 -1.83 12.71
C PRO A 59 6.91 -2.24 14.00
N GLU A 60 7.20 -1.56 15.11
CA GLU A 60 6.63 -1.83 16.43
C GLU A 60 5.09 -1.66 16.44
N GLY A 61 4.55 -0.85 15.52
CA GLY A 61 3.11 -0.68 15.33
C GLY A 61 2.38 -1.96 14.89
N LEU A 62 3.09 -2.99 14.42
CA LEU A 62 2.49 -4.30 14.11
C LEU A 62 2.08 -5.09 15.35
N SER A 63 2.71 -4.84 16.49
CA SER A 63 2.37 -5.48 17.76
C SER A 63 1.35 -4.69 18.57
N ALA A 64 0.80 -3.61 18.02
CA ALA A 64 -0.13 -2.74 18.72
C ALA A 64 -1.51 -3.41 18.94
N PRO A 65 -2.17 -3.17 20.07
CA PRO A 65 -3.40 -3.88 20.46
C PRO A 65 -4.62 -3.57 19.58
N TRP A 66 -4.57 -2.50 18.78
CA TRP A 66 -5.63 -2.13 17.84
C TRP A 66 -5.58 -2.94 16.54
N GLN A 67 -4.51 -3.70 16.30
CA GLN A 67 -4.36 -4.47 15.07
C GLN A 67 -5.41 -5.58 14.97
N THR A 68 -5.91 -5.75 13.75
CA THR A 68 -6.79 -6.82 13.31
C THR A 68 -6.08 -7.63 12.24
N GLY A 69 -6.58 -8.83 11.91
CA GLY A 69 -5.99 -9.63 10.84
C GLY A 69 -5.89 -8.88 9.49
N SER A 70 -6.85 -8.01 9.17
CA SER A 70 -6.84 -7.23 7.93
C SER A 70 -5.85 -6.05 8.00
N SER A 71 -5.79 -5.32 9.11
CA SER A 71 -4.85 -4.20 9.26
C SER A 71 -3.40 -4.68 9.35
N THR A 72 -3.14 -5.84 9.95
CA THR A 72 -1.80 -6.46 9.96
C THR A 72 -1.31 -6.76 8.54
N ARG A 73 -2.16 -7.30 7.67
CA ARG A 73 -1.81 -7.55 6.24
C ARG A 73 -1.50 -6.26 5.50
N VAL A 74 -2.32 -5.22 5.71
CA VAL A 74 -2.09 -3.87 5.16
C VAL A 74 -0.72 -3.33 5.59
N CYS A 75 -0.40 -3.40 6.89
CA CYS A 75 0.87 -2.92 7.43
C CYS A 75 2.06 -3.70 6.86
N ARG A 76 1.99 -5.04 6.83
CA ARG A 76 3.05 -5.89 6.30
C ARG A 76 3.34 -5.58 4.83
N LEU A 77 2.31 -5.46 3.98
CA LEU A 77 2.52 -5.06 2.60
C LEU A 77 3.10 -3.65 2.47
N ALA A 78 2.59 -2.68 3.24
CA ALA A 78 3.04 -1.30 3.18
C ALA A 78 4.53 -1.18 3.53
N PHE A 79 4.96 -1.87 4.60
CA PHE A 79 6.35 -1.90 5.04
C PHE A 79 7.24 -2.64 4.04
N ASN A 80 6.74 -3.73 3.44
CA ASN A 80 7.48 -4.44 2.40
C ASN A 80 7.69 -3.57 1.14
N LEU A 81 6.68 -2.80 0.72
CA LEU A 81 6.81 -1.88 -0.42
C LEU A 81 7.72 -0.67 -0.12
N TRP A 82 7.89 -0.31 1.15
CA TRP A 82 8.76 0.78 1.59
C TRP A 82 10.25 0.48 1.35
N ASN A 83 10.75 -0.68 1.77
CA ASN A 83 12.18 -1.00 1.61
C ASN A 83 12.48 -2.51 1.64
N GLY A 84 11.48 -3.35 1.35
CA GLY A 84 11.60 -4.79 1.46
C GLY A 84 11.53 -5.31 2.89
N TRP A 85 11.10 -4.48 3.86
CA TRP A 85 10.99 -4.90 5.24
C TRP A 85 10.07 -6.12 5.37
N THR A 86 10.48 -7.02 6.26
CA THR A 86 9.74 -8.21 6.68
C THR A 86 9.98 -8.43 8.16
N GLU A 87 8.99 -9.00 8.85
CA GLU A 87 9.12 -9.38 10.25
C GLU A 87 10.18 -10.47 10.41
N ALA A 88 11.18 -10.24 11.26
CA ALA A 88 12.27 -11.19 11.47
C ALA A 88 11.75 -12.49 12.11
N GLY A 89 12.02 -13.64 11.48
CA GLY A 89 11.44 -14.93 11.86
C GLY A 89 9.95 -15.09 11.49
N GLY A 90 9.35 -14.07 10.87
CA GLY A 90 7.97 -14.01 10.41
C GLY A 90 7.86 -13.68 8.92
N GLU A 91 8.89 -13.92 8.13
CA GLU A 91 9.00 -13.46 6.74
C GLU A 91 7.90 -14.08 5.85
N HIS A 92 7.48 -15.31 6.17
CA HIS A 92 6.39 -16.01 5.50
C HIS A 92 5.07 -15.22 5.49
N HIS A 93 4.84 -14.36 6.50
CA HIS A 93 3.69 -13.48 6.58
C HIS A 93 3.63 -12.40 5.50
N SER A 94 4.73 -12.16 4.79
CA SER A 94 4.81 -11.20 3.69
C SER A 94 4.67 -11.87 2.31
N THR A 95 4.35 -13.17 2.29
CA THR A 95 4.12 -13.90 1.04
C THR A 95 2.75 -13.56 0.43
N PRO A 96 2.57 -13.75 -0.88
CA PRO A 96 1.27 -13.53 -1.51
C PRO A 96 0.13 -14.34 -0.89
N HIS A 97 0.40 -15.57 -0.43
CA HIS A 97 -0.59 -16.42 0.22
C HIS A 97 -1.17 -15.75 1.48
N GLU A 98 -0.30 -15.21 2.33
CA GLU A 98 -0.69 -14.57 3.59
C GLU A 98 -1.33 -13.20 3.37
N LEU A 99 -0.80 -12.42 2.43
CA LEU A 99 -1.24 -11.04 2.21
C LEU A 99 -2.57 -10.95 1.43
N PHE A 100 -2.74 -11.74 0.36
CA PHE A 100 -3.81 -11.51 -0.62
C PHE A 100 -5.11 -12.27 -0.33
N ASP A 101 -5.15 -13.11 0.71
CA ASP A 101 -6.38 -13.77 1.16
C ASP A 101 -7.28 -12.82 1.98
N CYS A 102 -7.67 -11.69 1.36
CA CYS A 102 -8.59 -10.72 1.94
C CYS A 102 -9.26 -9.84 0.87
N SER A 103 -10.33 -9.13 1.27
CA SER A 103 -11.07 -8.22 0.37
C SER A 103 -10.27 -7.00 -0.10
N TYR A 104 -9.07 -6.77 0.44
CA TYR A 104 -8.20 -5.67 0.04
C TYR A 104 -7.26 -6.00 -1.12
N ALA A 105 -7.16 -7.25 -1.55
CA ALA A 105 -6.29 -7.70 -2.64
C ALA A 105 -6.37 -6.83 -3.92
N PRO A 106 -7.55 -6.39 -4.41
CA PRO A 106 -7.62 -5.51 -5.59
C PRO A 106 -6.87 -4.19 -5.41
N TYR A 107 -6.85 -3.65 -4.20
CA TYR A 107 -6.17 -2.40 -3.88
C TYR A 107 -4.67 -2.61 -3.65
N PHE A 108 -4.24 -3.79 -3.20
CA PHE A 108 -2.82 -4.12 -3.09
C PHE A 108 -2.09 -4.09 -4.44
N PHE A 109 -2.74 -4.49 -5.53
CA PHE A 109 -2.19 -4.33 -6.88
C PHE A 109 -1.99 -2.87 -7.26
N GLU A 110 -2.89 -1.98 -6.83
CA GLU A 110 -2.76 -0.54 -7.07
C GLU A 110 -1.57 0.05 -6.28
N ALA A 111 -1.34 -0.41 -5.05
CA ALA A 111 -0.16 -0.04 -4.27
C ALA A 111 1.15 -0.44 -4.98
N ILE A 112 1.23 -1.66 -5.52
CA ILE A 112 2.37 -2.14 -6.30
C ILE A 112 2.56 -1.26 -7.56
N ARG A 113 1.47 -0.89 -8.24
CA ARG A 113 1.51 -0.01 -9.42
C ARG A 113 2.03 1.39 -9.10
N LEU A 114 1.66 1.94 -7.93
CA LEU A 114 2.19 3.21 -7.44
C LEU A 114 3.67 3.12 -7.09
N ARG A 115 4.12 1.98 -6.56
CA ARG A 115 5.53 1.74 -6.21
C ARG A 115 6.43 1.56 -7.42
N TYR A 116 5.94 0.87 -8.45
CA TYR A 116 6.70 0.41 -9.61
C TYR A 116 6.04 0.82 -10.94
N PRO A 117 5.77 2.12 -11.17
CA PRO A 117 4.99 2.57 -12.31
C PRO A 117 5.63 2.18 -13.65
N GLU A 118 6.96 2.16 -13.75
CA GLU A 118 7.68 1.81 -14.98
C GLU A 118 7.47 0.34 -15.38
N TYR A 119 7.40 -0.56 -14.41
CA TYR A 119 7.23 -2.00 -14.65
C TYR A 119 5.77 -2.36 -14.97
N CYS A 120 4.82 -1.55 -14.50
CA CYS A 120 3.40 -1.77 -14.76
C CYS A 120 2.92 -1.17 -16.08
N ARG A 121 3.67 -0.25 -16.72
CA ARG A 121 3.33 0.34 -18.02
C ARG A 121 3.33 -0.67 -19.17
N SER A 122 4.18 -1.71 -19.11
CA SER A 122 4.31 -2.70 -20.19
C SER A 122 3.03 -3.52 -20.38
N HIS A 123 2.36 -3.89 -19.28
CA HIS A 123 1.07 -4.60 -19.31
C HIS A 123 -0.04 -3.77 -19.97
N GLU A 124 -0.02 -2.44 -19.85
CA GLU A 124 -1.04 -1.58 -20.46
C GLU A 124 -1.01 -1.62 -21.99
N ARG A 125 0.19 -1.72 -22.60
CA ARG A 125 0.32 -1.85 -24.07
C ARG A 125 -0.19 -3.22 -24.53
N THR A 126 0.14 -4.27 -23.81
CA THR A 126 -0.25 -5.65 -24.16
C THR A 126 -1.76 -5.87 -24.03
N PHE A 127 -2.39 -5.42 -22.93
CA PHE A 127 -3.83 -5.57 -22.74
C PHE A 127 -4.66 -4.70 -23.68
N LYS A 128 -4.22 -3.47 -24.00
CA LYS A 128 -4.88 -2.65 -25.03
C LYS A 128 -4.87 -3.36 -26.39
N ARG A 129 -3.72 -3.89 -26.78
CA ARG A 129 -3.57 -4.61 -28.05
C ARG A 129 -4.47 -5.84 -28.14
N LEU A 130 -4.59 -6.61 -27.06
CA LEU A 130 -5.49 -7.78 -27.00
C LEU A 130 -6.98 -7.37 -27.05
N ALA A 131 -7.36 -6.31 -26.33
CA ALA A 131 -8.75 -5.82 -26.33
C ALA A 131 -9.17 -5.25 -27.70
N GLU A 132 -8.24 -4.60 -28.41
CA GLU A 132 -8.45 -4.11 -29.78
C GLU A 132 -8.51 -5.25 -30.81
N GLN A 133 -7.80 -6.36 -30.57
CA GLN A 133 -7.82 -7.55 -31.44
C GLN A 133 -9.05 -8.45 -31.24
N THR A 134 -9.80 -8.27 -30.15
CA THR A 134 -10.99 -9.08 -29.82
C THR A 134 -12.29 -8.34 -30.16
N ARG A 135 -12.20 -7.17 -30.80
CA ARG A 135 -13.32 -6.37 -31.32
C ARG A 135 -13.38 -6.47 -32.84
#